data_AF-A0A2D6HXE8-F1
#
_entry.id   AF-A0A2D6HXE8-F1
#
_cell.length_a   1.000
_cell.length_b   1.000
_cell.length_c   1.000
_cell.angle_alpha   90.00
_cell.angle_beta   90.00
_cell.angle_gamma   90.00
#
_symmetry.space_group_name_H-M   'P 1'
#
loop_
_entity.id
_entity.type
_entity.pdbx_description
1 polymer ?
#
loop_
_entity_poly.entity_id
_entity_poly.type
_entity_poly.pdbx_seq_one_letter_code
_entity_poly.pdbx_strand_id
1 'polypeptide(L)' 'MNKNQPLEYLCPYCGVINAFELNSLRDMYHEQVETCFCCKKKLSLTAADGVEGQINLVITELENELQVK' A
#
# COMPACT_ATOMS: atom_id res chain seq x y z
N MET A 1 -12.00 -14.22 13.29
CA MET A 1 -11.59 -13.59 12.03
C MET A 1 -10.28 -14.24 11.62
N ASN A 2 -10.24 -14.85 10.43
CA ASN A 2 -9.03 -15.53 9.96
C ASN A 2 -7.87 -14.53 9.81
N LYS A 3 -6.70 -14.97 10.28
CA LYS A 3 -5.45 -14.21 10.37
C LYS A 3 -4.96 -13.79 8.98
N ASN A 4 -4.53 -12.52 8.88
CA ASN A 4 -3.52 -11.97 7.95
C ASN A 4 -3.50 -12.56 6.54
N GLN A 5 -4.59 -12.47 5.78
CA GLN A 5 -4.45 -12.56 4.33
C GLN A 5 -3.86 -11.24 3.82
N PRO A 6 -2.77 -11.26 3.03
CA PRO A 6 -2.21 -10.05 2.47
C PRO A 6 -3.24 -9.38 1.56
N LEU A 7 -3.29 -8.05 1.62
CA LEU A 7 -4.10 -7.27 0.69
C LEU A 7 -3.39 -7.24 -0.67
N GLU A 8 -4.17 -7.36 -1.74
CA GLU A 8 -3.63 -7.24 -3.09
C GLU A 8 -3.89 -5.82 -3.62
N TYR A 9 -2.91 -5.27 -4.33
CA TYR A 9 -3.03 -3.94 -4.91
C TYR A 9 -2.33 -3.82 -6.25
N LEU A 10 -2.89 -2.98 -7.12
CA LEU A 10 -2.37 -2.75 -8.45
C LEU A 10 -1.36 -1.59 -8.40
N CYS A 11 -0.14 -1.82 -8.86
CA CYS A 11 0.85 -0.76 -8.92
C CYS A 11 0.41 0.31 -9.93
N PRO A 12 0.25 1.59 -9.53
CA PRO A 12 -0.22 2.65 -10.43
C PRO A 12 0.74 2.92 -11.59
N TYR A 13 2.02 2.54 -11.45
CA TYR A 13 3.04 2.78 -12.47
C TYR A 13 3.18 1.71 -13.55
N CYS A 14 2.99 0.43 -13.20
CA CYS A 14 3.28 -0.69 -14.11
C CYS A 14 2.15 -1.71 -14.24
N GLY A 15 1.06 -1.55 -13.47
CA GLY A 15 -0.12 -2.40 -13.58
C GLY A 15 -0.01 -3.79 -12.94
N VAL A 16 1.16 -4.15 -12.39
CA VAL A 16 1.36 -5.44 -11.70
C VAL A 16 0.66 -5.45 -10.34
N ILE A 17 0.05 -6.59 -10.00
CA ILE A 17 -0.55 -6.85 -8.69
C ILE A 17 0.56 -7.18 -7.69
N ASN A 18 0.61 -6.46 -6.57
CA ASN A 18 1.52 -6.68 -5.44
C ASN A 18 0.74 -7.15 -4.23
N ALA A 19 1.42 -7.82 -3.29
CA ALA A 19 0.87 -8.18 -1.99
C ALA A 19 1.33 -7.19 -0.92
N PHE A 20 0.46 -6.91 0.05
CA PHE A 20 0.71 -6.00 1.17
C PHE A 20 0.34 -6.71 2.48
N GLU A 21 1.33 -6.94 3.33
CA GLU A 21 1.13 -7.55 4.65
C GLU A 21 0.65 -6.49 5.64
N LEU A 22 -0.61 -6.60 6.07
CA LEU A 22 -1.23 -5.64 6.98
C LEU A 22 -1.46 -6.25 8.36
N ASN A 23 -0.95 -5.60 9.42
CA ASN A 23 -1.42 -5.82 10.78
C ASN A 23 -2.56 -4.87 11.11
N SER A 24 -3.80 -5.33 10.94
CA SER A 24 -5.01 -4.49 11.07
C SER A 24 -5.20 -3.82 12.45
N LEU A 25 -4.46 -4.21 13.49
CA LEU A 25 -4.51 -3.56 14.80
C LEU A 25 -3.51 -2.42 14.95
N ARG A 26 -2.41 -2.43 14.19
CA ARG A 26 -1.29 -1.49 14.34
C ARG A 26 -1.16 -0.55 13.16
N ASP A 27 -1.53 -1.02 11.99
CA ASP A 27 -1.11 -0.42 10.73
C ASP A 27 -2.22 0.39 10.05
N MET A 28 -3.47 0.23 10.51
CA MET A 28 -4.59 1.04 10.03
C MET A 28 -4.30 2.53 10.29
N TYR A 29 -4.61 3.37 9.30
CA TYR A 29 -4.40 4.82 9.29
C TYR A 29 -2.94 5.27 9.45
N HIS A 30 -1.98 4.35 9.31
CA HIS A 30 -0.56 4.66 9.31
C HIS A 30 0.02 4.44 7.92
N GLU A 31 0.83 5.39 7.45
CA GLU A 31 1.53 5.28 6.19
C GLU A 31 2.61 4.19 6.27
N GLN A 32 2.66 3.36 5.22
CA GLN A 32 3.72 2.40 4.99
C GLN A 32 4.34 2.61 3.61
N VAL A 33 5.66 2.46 3.52
CA VAL A 33 6.38 2.60 2.26
C VAL A 33 6.68 1.22 1.71
N GLU A 34 5.99 0.87 0.62
CA GLU A 34 6.19 -0.37 -0.09
C GLU A 34 6.94 -0.16 -1.41
N THR A 35 7.67 -1.18 -1.85
CA THR A 35 8.38 -1.14 -3.13
C THR A 35 7.75 -2.13 -4.09
N CYS A 36 7.27 -1.65 -5.25
CA CYS A 36 6.70 -2.55 -6.24
C CYS A 36 7.74 -3.60 -6.67
N PHE A 37 7.38 -4.89 -6.61
CA PHE A 37 8.33 -5.95 -6.90
C PHE A 37 8.79 -5.94 -8.37
N CYS A 38 7.96 -5.43 -9.28
CA CYS A 38 8.23 -5.37 -10.71
C CYS A 38 9.05 -4.12 -11.09
N CYS A 39 8.48 -2.91 -10.96
CA CYS A 39 9.11 -1.68 -11.44
C CYS A 39 10.01 -0.99 -10.41
N LYS A 40 10.09 -1.50 -9.17
CA LYS A 40 10.93 -0.99 -8.07
C LYS A 40 10.62 0.43 -7.60
N LYS A 41 9.54 1.05 -8.07
CA LYS A 41 9.08 2.34 -7.54
C LYS A 41 8.52 2.17 -6.12
N LYS A 42 8.79 3.17 -5.27
CA LYS A 42 8.24 3.26 -3.93
C LYS A 42 6.83 3.83 -3.98
N LEU A 43 5.95 3.32 -3.13
CA LEU A 43 4.56 3.71 -2.99
C LEU A 43 4.24 3.92 -1.51
N SER A 44 3.49 4.96 -1.20
CA SER A 44 2.92 5.18 0.13
C SER A 44 1.56 4.49 0.17
N LEU A 45 1.40 3.56 1.10
CA LEU A 45 0.20 2.76 1.32
C LEU A 45 -0.37 3.07 2.70
N THR A 46 -1.66 3.41 2.75
CA THR A 46 -2.38 3.60 4.01
C THR A 46 -3.67 2.79 3.98
N ALA A 47 -3.78 1.83 4.88
CA ALA A 47 -5.01 1.06 5.05
C ALA A 47 -6.02 1.85 5.91
N ALA A 48 -7.29 1.83 5.54
CA ALA A 48 -8.37 2.54 6.22
C ALA A 48 -9.66 1.71 6.21
N ASP A 49 -10.59 2.02 7.11
CA ASP A 49 -11.88 1.35 7.13
C ASP A 49 -12.68 1.68 5.85
N GLY A 50 -13.21 0.65 5.22
CA GLY A 50 -14.13 0.72 4.10
C GLY A 50 -15.58 0.51 4.53
N VAL A 51 -16.47 0.43 3.54
CA VAL A 51 -17.90 0.15 3.76
C VAL A 51 -18.09 -1.34 4.07
N GLU A 52 -19.06 -1.66 4.93
CA GLU A 52 -19.41 -3.04 5.32
C GLU A 52 -18.24 -3.86 5.92
N GLY A 53 -17.31 -3.18 6.60
CA GLY A 53 -16.18 -3.85 7.26
C GLY A 53 -15.08 -4.31 6.30
N GLN A 54 -15.09 -3.83 5.05
CA GLN A 54 -13.97 -4.00 4.13
C GLN A 54 -12.81 -3.08 4.52
N ILE A 55 -11.61 -3.38 4.02
CA ILE A 55 -10.43 -2.51 4.17
C ILE A 55 -10.19 -1.83 2.83
N ASN A 56 -10.11 -0.50 2.86
CA ASN A 56 -9.65 0.29 1.73
C ASN A 56 -8.14 0.48 1.84
N LEU A 57 -7.44 0.44 0.70
CA LEU A 57 -6.03 0.75 0.62
C LEU A 57 -5.83 2.00 -0.24
N VAL A 58 -5.42 3.10 0.38
CA VAL A 58 -5.05 4.33 -0.31
C VAL A 58 -3.61 4.22 -0.75
N ILE A 59 -3.36 4.43 -2.04
CA ILE A 59 -2.04 4.27 -2.65
C ILE A 59 -1.65 5.61 -3.26
N THR A 60 -0.57 6.18 -2.75
CA THR A 60 0.00 7.44 -3.23
C THR A 60 1.36 7.18 -3.88
N GLU A 61 1.55 7.84 -5.01
CA GLU A 61 2.83 7.92 -5.68
C GLU A 61 3.84 8.69 -4.82
N LEU A 62 4.89 8.02 -4.36
CA LEU A 62 6.04 8.71 -3.77
C LEU A 62 6.89 9.24 -4.92
N GLU A 63 6.61 10.47 -5.35
CA GLU A 63 7.56 11.22 -6.15
C GLU A 63 8.86 11.27 -5.35
N ASN A 64 9.97 10.81 -5.94
CA ASN A 64 11.28 11.13 -5.39
C ASN A 64 11.34 12.65 -5.40
N GLU A 65 11.27 13.28 -4.22
CA GLU A 65 11.60 14.69 -4.07
C GLU A 65 12.91 14.89 -4.84
N LEU A 66 12.83 15.64 -5.94
CA LEU A 66 13.99 16.06 -6.69
C LEU A 66 14.91 16.70 -5.68
N GLN A 67 16.00 16.02 -5.31
CA GLN A 67 17.09 16.63 -4.60
C GLN A 67 17.56 17.79 -5.48
N VAL A 68 17.13 19.00 -5.12
CA VAL A 68 17.69 20.23 -5.67
C VAL A 68 19.18 20.16 -5.31
N LYS A 69 20.00 20.03 -6.37
CA LYS A 69 21.46 19.99 -6.29
C LYS A 69 22.02 21.23 -5.60
#